data_AF-A0A1J5EBI3-F1
#
_entry.id   AF-A0A1J5EBI3-F1
#
_cell.length_a   1.000
_cell.length_b   1.000
_cell.length_c   1.000
_cell.angle_alpha   90.00
_cell.angle_beta   90.00
_cell.angle_gamma   90.00
#
_symmetry.space_group_name_H-M   'P 1'
#
loop_
_entity.id
_entity.type
_entity.pdbx_description
1 polymer ?
#
loop_
_entity_poly.entity_id
_entity_poly.type
_entity_poly.pdbx_seq_one_letter_code
_entity_poly.pdbx_strand_id
1 'polypeptide(L)'
;MPQLSPLIVSTEHPQAVLSGLAPGAQVRFEVVPLRDKTQRREHSAQADANGELAVTLGTDPGGDTLIELLGVDGAEKTPLHAFVTSPELAGRLPLRCDLHVHTTWSDGKNTVEEMVQRAQALGLDVIAITDHNQHGGSLEAIDYAAKAGLPLLIFRGEEISSSSWHLLAIGASERIGVGEGRNTPEGIYPTLERVHALGGHGFLAHPYWKTSGTHHLVSAHYEQLLESGELDGIELFGDVDWSDNLRSLARYLALDPSRRPPILANSDTHAVGHTFGQLYTLVWARERSCEAVLEAITEKFAVACMFTPSGELLPAGPFELVDLAFFLHTNRVP
;
A
#
# COMPACT_ATOMS: atom_id res chain seq x y z
N MET A 1 -24.49 -13.12 0.05
CA MET A 1 -23.63 -14.22 -0.41
C MET A 1 -22.19 -13.82 -0.15
N PRO A 2 -21.26 -14.74 0.17
CA PRO A 2 -19.85 -14.36 0.26
C PRO A 2 -19.43 -13.83 -1.12
N GLN A 3 -19.03 -12.57 -1.16
CA GLN A 3 -18.41 -11.99 -2.35
C GLN A 3 -17.07 -12.72 -2.53
N LEU A 4 -16.90 -13.42 -3.66
CA LEU A 4 -15.62 -14.06 -3.96
C LEU A 4 -14.57 -12.97 -4.13
N SER A 5 -13.43 -13.10 -3.46
CA SER A 5 -12.30 -12.19 -3.64
C SER A 5 -11.85 -12.23 -5.10
N PRO A 6 -11.51 -11.09 -5.71
CA PRO A 6 -10.97 -11.07 -7.06
C PRO A 6 -9.67 -11.88 -7.14
N LEU A 7 -9.44 -12.55 -8.27
CA LEU A 7 -8.24 -13.35 -8.50
C LEU A 7 -7.17 -12.55 -9.23
N ILE A 8 -5.92 -12.73 -8.84
CA ILE A 8 -4.76 -12.25 -9.58
C ILE A 8 -4.09 -13.47 -10.22
N VAL A 9 -3.92 -13.43 -11.54
CA VAL A 9 -3.52 -14.59 -12.34
C VAL A 9 -2.26 -14.25 -13.15
N SER A 10 -1.32 -15.19 -13.21
CA SER A 10 -0.06 -15.01 -13.95
C SER A 10 -0.25 -15.20 -15.46
N THR A 11 0.46 -14.44 -16.27
CA THR A 11 0.54 -14.65 -17.72
C THR A 11 1.23 -15.98 -18.10
N GLU A 12 2.08 -16.54 -17.25
CA GLU A 12 2.73 -17.85 -17.47
C GLU A 12 1.83 -19.02 -17.08
N HIS A 13 0.93 -18.80 -16.12
CA HIS A 13 -0.05 -19.77 -15.65
C HIS A 13 -1.45 -19.12 -15.63
N PRO A 14 -2.08 -18.90 -16.80
CA PRO A 14 -3.31 -18.12 -16.95
C PRO A 14 -4.55 -18.91 -16.52
N GLN A 15 -4.52 -19.50 -15.32
CA GLN A 15 -5.60 -20.29 -14.76
C GLN A 15 -6.16 -19.63 -13.51
N ALA A 16 -7.44 -19.25 -13.57
CA ALA A 16 -8.23 -18.88 -12.40
C ALA A 16 -8.87 -20.15 -11.81
N VAL A 17 -8.64 -20.43 -10.53
CA VAL A 17 -9.22 -21.61 -9.87
C VAL A 17 -10.44 -21.19 -9.06
N LEU A 18 -11.61 -21.68 -9.47
CA LEU A 18 -12.85 -21.60 -8.71
C LEU A 18 -12.87 -22.72 -7.68
N SER A 19 -12.98 -22.39 -6.39
CA SER A 19 -13.02 -23.37 -5.30
C SER A 19 -14.38 -23.40 -4.60
N GLY A 20 -14.64 -24.47 -3.85
CA GLY A 20 -15.87 -24.59 -3.03
C GLY A 20 -17.09 -25.09 -3.80
N LEU A 21 -16.89 -25.71 -4.96
CA LEU A 21 -17.93 -26.36 -5.74
C LEU A 21 -18.19 -27.78 -5.19
N ALA A 22 -19.38 -28.34 -5.45
CA ALA A 22 -19.59 -29.75 -5.17
C ALA A 22 -18.71 -30.61 -6.10
N PRO A 23 -18.01 -31.65 -5.59
CA PRO A 23 -17.21 -32.53 -6.43
C PRO A 23 -18.03 -33.13 -7.58
N GLY A 24 -17.51 -33.02 -8.81
CA GLY A 24 -18.22 -33.49 -10.00
C GLY A 24 -19.39 -32.60 -10.43
N ALA A 25 -19.60 -31.42 -9.84
CA ALA A 25 -20.64 -30.49 -10.27
C ALA A 25 -20.40 -30.02 -11.71
N GLN A 26 -21.47 -30.01 -12.52
CA GLN A 26 -21.44 -29.37 -13.82
C GLN A 26 -21.63 -27.86 -13.65
N VAL A 27 -20.69 -27.09 -14.18
CA VAL A 27 -20.68 -25.64 -14.09
C VAL A 27 -20.72 -25.06 -15.49
N ARG A 28 -21.67 -24.15 -15.72
CA ARG A 28 -21.68 -23.28 -16.91
C ARG A 28 -21.25 -21.89 -16.53
N PHE A 29 -20.37 -21.30 -17.32
CA PHE A 29 -19.81 -19.98 -17.05
C PHE A 29 -19.45 -19.24 -18.34
N GLU A 30 -19.44 -17.92 -18.29
CA GLU A 30 -18.89 -17.08 -19.35
C GLU A 30 -17.55 -16.49 -18.92
N VAL A 31 -16.60 -16.43 -19.84
CA VAL A 31 -15.37 -15.65 -19.71
C VAL A 31 -15.51 -14.40 -20.57
N VAL A 32 -15.47 -13.23 -19.94
CA VAL A 32 -15.71 -11.93 -20.56
C VAL A 32 -14.50 -11.02 -20.34
N PRO A 33 -13.61 -10.90 -21.32
CA PRO A 33 -12.58 -9.86 -21.31
C PRO A 33 -13.25 -8.48 -21.29
N LEU A 34 -13.00 -7.67 -20.25
CA LEU A 34 -13.70 -6.40 -20.08
C LEU A 34 -13.20 -5.31 -21.04
N ARG A 35 -11.95 -5.42 -21.50
CA ARG A 35 -11.34 -4.54 -22.51
C ARG A 35 -11.83 -4.80 -23.93
N ASP A 36 -12.25 -6.03 -24.22
CA ASP A 36 -12.85 -6.41 -25.50
C ASP A 36 -13.97 -7.42 -25.28
N LYS A 37 -15.17 -6.91 -24.99
CA LYS A 37 -16.35 -7.74 -24.72
C LYS A 37 -16.79 -8.59 -25.92
N THR A 38 -16.27 -8.35 -27.13
CA THR A 38 -16.55 -9.17 -28.31
C THR A 38 -15.90 -10.56 -28.23
N GLN A 39 -14.89 -10.70 -27.38
CA GLN A 39 -14.21 -11.97 -27.11
C GLN A 39 -14.90 -12.83 -26.05
N ARG A 40 -16.12 -12.46 -25.62
CA ARG A 40 -16.95 -13.29 -24.73
C ARG A 40 -17.06 -14.72 -25.24
N ARG A 41 -16.89 -15.69 -24.34
CA ARG A 41 -17.07 -17.12 -24.62
C ARG A 41 -17.84 -17.79 -23.48
N GLU A 42 -18.79 -18.66 -23.83
CA GLU A 42 -19.48 -19.54 -22.88
C GLU A 42 -18.75 -20.89 -22.83
N HIS A 43 -18.65 -21.44 -21.63
CA HIS A 43 -17.97 -22.68 -21.33
C HIS A 43 -18.84 -23.56 -20.42
N SER A 44 -18.62 -24.87 -20.51
CA SER A 44 -19.17 -25.84 -19.59
C SER A 44 -18.07 -26.81 -19.19
N ALA A 45 -17.89 -27.01 -17.89
CA ALA A 45 -16.86 -27.89 -17.34
C ALA A 45 -17.34 -28.51 -16.03
N GLN A 46 -16.67 -29.57 -15.62
CA GLN A 46 -16.99 -30.29 -14.39
C GLN A 46 -15.94 -29.97 -13.32
N ALA A 47 -16.40 -29.68 -12.10
CA ALA A 47 -15.51 -29.56 -10.95
C ALA A 47 -14.81 -30.89 -10.66
N ASP A 48 -13.55 -30.83 -10.24
CA ASP A 48 -12.76 -32.01 -9.93
C ASP A 48 -13.18 -32.69 -8.60
N ALA A 49 -12.39 -33.68 -8.17
CA ALA A 49 -12.68 -34.41 -6.93
C ALA A 49 -12.55 -33.56 -5.66
N ASN A 50 -11.82 -32.44 -5.73
CA ASN A 50 -11.63 -31.48 -4.63
C ASN A 50 -12.70 -30.37 -4.63
N GLY A 51 -13.59 -30.35 -5.64
CA GLY A 51 -14.54 -29.26 -5.80
C GLY A 51 -13.92 -28.01 -6.40
N GLU A 52 -12.85 -28.17 -7.19
CA GLU A 52 -12.15 -27.09 -7.88
C GLU A 52 -12.44 -27.11 -9.38
N LEU A 53 -12.50 -25.94 -10.00
CA LEU A 53 -12.61 -25.79 -11.45
C LEU A 53 -11.59 -24.75 -11.93
N ALA A 54 -10.63 -25.21 -12.75
CA ALA A 54 -9.67 -24.33 -13.41
C ALA A 54 -10.29 -23.71 -14.67
N VAL A 55 -10.23 -22.38 -14.75
CA VAL A 55 -10.70 -21.57 -15.88
C VAL A 55 -9.50 -20.92 -16.54
N THR A 56 -9.24 -21.27 -17.80
CA THR A 56 -8.16 -20.65 -18.58
C THR A 56 -8.58 -19.26 -19.05
N LEU A 57 -7.74 -18.26 -18.78
CA LEU A 57 -7.91 -16.87 -19.17
C LEU A 57 -7.03 -16.52 -20.37
N GLY A 58 -7.26 -15.34 -20.95
CA GLY A 58 -6.32 -14.76 -21.90
C GLY A 58 -4.97 -14.45 -21.26
N THR A 59 -3.91 -14.37 -22.05
CA THR A 59 -2.54 -14.07 -21.58
C THR A 59 -2.16 -12.60 -21.72
N ASP A 60 -3.09 -11.73 -22.14
CA ASP A 60 -2.82 -10.31 -22.33
C ASP A 60 -2.65 -9.61 -20.97
N PRO A 61 -1.47 -9.03 -20.66
CA PRO A 61 -1.23 -8.34 -19.39
C PRO A 61 -2.17 -7.13 -19.21
N GLY A 62 -2.64 -6.93 -17.98
CA GLY A 62 -3.68 -5.93 -17.66
C GLY A 62 -5.08 -6.37 -18.11
N GLY A 63 -5.25 -7.61 -18.54
CA GLY A 63 -6.54 -8.15 -18.98
C GLY A 63 -7.50 -8.35 -17.81
N ASP A 64 -8.32 -7.34 -17.51
CA ASP A 64 -9.49 -7.49 -16.66
C ASP A 64 -10.46 -8.50 -17.29
N THR A 65 -10.70 -9.61 -16.60
CA THR A 65 -11.59 -10.67 -17.06
C THR A 65 -12.68 -10.91 -16.03
N LEU A 66 -13.93 -10.84 -16.47
CA LEU A 66 -15.09 -11.24 -15.68
C LEU A 66 -15.43 -12.69 -16.00
N ILE A 67 -15.54 -13.53 -14.97
CA ILE A 67 -16.04 -14.90 -15.04
C ILE A 67 -17.46 -14.89 -14.46
N GLU A 68 -18.47 -14.98 -15.31
CA GLU A 68 -19.88 -15.02 -14.90
C GLU A 68 -20.35 -16.47 -14.78
N LEU A 69 -20.65 -16.93 -13.56
CA LEU A 69 -21.29 -18.23 -13.38
C LEU A 69 -22.75 -18.17 -13.85
N LEU A 70 -23.09 -18.95 -14.88
CA LEU A 70 -24.44 -19.00 -15.48
C LEU A 70 -25.38 -19.99 -14.76
N GLY A 71 -24.81 -20.80 -13.87
CA GLY A 71 -25.54 -21.74 -13.03
C GLY A 71 -24.61 -22.82 -12.50
N VAL A 72 -24.48 -22.87 -11.18
CA VAL A 72 -24.16 -24.10 -10.43
C VAL A 72 -25.52 -24.57 -9.92
N ASP A 73 -25.87 -25.85 -10.00
CA ASP A 73 -27.20 -26.35 -9.62
C ASP A 73 -27.71 -25.71 -8.31
N GLY A 74 -28.67 -24.77 -8.41
CA GLY A 74 -29.30 -24.07 -7.28
C GLY A 74 -28.68 -22.73 -6.82
N ALA A 75 -27.61 -22.20 -7.43
CA ALA A 75 -26.95 -20.95 -7.01
C ALA A 75 -27.21 -19.76 -7.98
N GLU A 76 -27.39 -18.56 -7.42
CA GLU A 76 -27.49 -17.32 -8.20
C GLU A 76 -26.17 -16.98 -8.92
N LYS A 77 -26.28 -16.17 -9.98
CA LYS A 77 -25.15 -15.61 -10.72
C LYS A 77 -24.21 -14.87 -9.77
N THR A 78 -23.02 -15.42 -9.53
CA THR A 78 -21.97 -14.75 -8.77
C THR A 78 -20.85 -14.37 -9.73
N PRO A 79 -20.62 -13.05 -9.97
CA PRO A 79 -19.50 -12.61 -10.80
C PRO A 79 -18.18 -12.80 -10.04
N LEU A 80 -17.20 -13.41 -10.70
CA LEU A 80 -15.82 -13.44 -10.23
C LEU A 80 -14.96 -12.60 -11.16
N HIS A 81 -14.19 -11.67 -10.59
CA HIS A 81 -13.26 -10.84 -11.34
C HIS A 81 -11.86 -11.43 -11.25
N ALA A 82 -11.16 -11.51 -12.38
CA ALA A 82 -9.77 -11.93 -12.46
C ALA A 82 -8.94 -10.88 -13.19
N PHE A 83 -7.71 -10.66 -12.73
CA PHE A 83 -6.74 -9.77 -13.35
C PHE A 83 -5.52 -10.56 -13.80
N VAL A 84 -5.16 -10.46 -15.07
CA VAL A 84 -3.98 -11.15 -15.62
C VAL A 84 -2.78 -10.21 -15.59
N THR A 85 -1.68 -10.63 -14.95
CA THR A 85 -0.49 -9.81 -14.71
C THR A 85 0.80 -10.63 -14.79
N SER A 86 1.95 -9.97 -14.74
CA SER A 86 3.26 -10.61 -14.75
C SER A 86 3.40 -11.67 -13.64
N PRO A 87 4.21 -12.73 -13.84
CA PRO A 87 4.43 -13.77 -12.84
C PRO A 87 4.98 -13.24 -11.52
N GLU A 88 5.81 -12.19 -11.60
CA GLU A 88 6.39 -11.54 -10.45
C GLU A 88 5.34 -10.88 -9.56
N LEU A 89 4.31 -10.27 -10.15
CA LEU A 89 3.24 -9.61 -9.42
C LEU A 89 2.14 -10.59 -8.97
N ALA A 90 1.81 -11.58 -9.79
CA ALA A 90 0.78 -12.58 -9.50
C ALA A 90 1.10 -13.43 -8.25
N GLY A 91 2.38 -13.62 -7.93
CA GLY A 91 2.83 -14.35 -6.75
C GLY A 91 2.89 -13.54 -5.45
N ARG A 92 2.43 -12.29 -5.45
CA ARG A 92 2.51 -11.37 -4.30
C ARG A 92 1.12 -11.06 -3.72
N LEU A 93 1.10 -10.77 -2.42
CA LEU A 93 -0.08 -10.41 -1.64
C LEU A 93 -0.23 -8.88 -1.63
N PRO A 94 -1.36 -8.32 -2.11
CA PRO A 94 -1.65 -6.91 -1.91
C PRO A 94 -1.97 -6.64 -0.43
N LEU A 95 -1.28 -5.68 0.17
CA LEU A 95 -1.44 -5.27 1.56
C LEU A 95 -1.64 -3.75 1.64
N ARG A 96 -2.67 -3.32 2.36
CA ARG A 96 -2.99 -1.91 2.56
C ARG A 96 -2.22 -1.36 3.76
N CYS A 97 -1.32 -0.42 3.50
CA CYS A 97 -0.35 0.10 4.47
C CYS A 97 -0.58 1.59 4.77
N ASP A 98 -0.44 2.00 6.02
CA ASP A 98 -0.38 3.41 6.43
C ASP A 98 0.77 3.61 7.43
N LEU A 99 1.89 4.15 6.97
CA LEU A 99 3.15 4.16 7.70
C LEU A 99 3.47 5.51 8.36
N HIS A 100 2.47 6.39 8.49
CA HIS A 100 2.59 7.69 9.14
C HIS A 100 1.35 7.98 10.00
N VAL A 101 1.41 7.61 11.28
CA VAL A 101 0.27 7.64 12.21
C VAL A 101 0.73 8.13 13.58
N HIS A 102 0.00 9.08 14.16
CA HIS A 102 0.31 9.70 15.45
C HIS A 102 -0.68 9.31 16.55
N THR A 103 -0.18 9.30 17.79
CA THR A 103 -0.93 8.97 19.00
C THR A 103 -0.68 10.02 20.09
N THR A 104 -1.26 9.81 21.26
CA THR A 104 -1.02 10.65 22.45
C THR A 104 0.43 10.60 22.97
N TRP A 105 1.33 9.81 22.37
CA TRP A 105 2.76 9.84 22.67
C TRP A 105 3.46 11.09 22.13
N SER A 106 2.95 11.70 21.05
CA SER A 106 3.32 13.05 20.61
C SER A 106 2.14 14.02 20.73
N ASP A 107 1.50 14.32 19.61
CA ASP A 107 0.50 15.35 19.39
C ASP A 107 -0.77 14.80 18.73
N GLY A 108 -0.84 13.48 18.56
CA GLY A 108 -2.08 12.78 18.28
C GLY A 108 -3.08 12.92 19.44
N LYS A 109 -4.37 12.81 19.11
CA LYS A 109 -5.50 13.03 20.03
C LYS A 109 -6.10 11.74 20.57
N ASN A 110 -5.62 10.60 20.08
CA ASN A 110 -6.12 9.28 20.42
C ASN A 110 -5.01 8.39 20.94
N THR A 111 -5.39 7.48 21.84
CA THR A 111 -4.47 6.50 22.43
C THR A 111 -4.00 5.50 21.37
N VAL A 112 -2.91 4.79 21.66
CA VAL A 112 -2.40 3.72 20.82
C VAL A 112 -3.47 2.65 20.54
N GLU A 113 -4.20 2.24 21.58
CA GLU A 113 -5.29 1.26 21.45
C GLU A 113 -6.39 1.73 20.49
N GLU A 114 -6.87 2.97 20.64
CA GLU A 114 -7.91 3.54 19.77
C GLU A 114 -7.44 3.59 18.31
N MET A 115 -6.18 3.95 18.07
CA MET A 115 -5.61 4.03 16.73
C MET A 115 -5.43 2.65 16.10
N VAL A 116 -4.94 1.66 16.85
CA VAL A 116 -4.81 0.26 16.36
C VAL A 116 -6.18 -0.34 16.03
N GLN A 117 -7.18 -0.16 16.91
CA GLN A 117 -8.55 -0.61 16.66
C GLN A 117 -9.16 0.07 15.43
N ARG A 118 -8.90 1.37 15.25
CA ARG A 118 -9.36 2.11 14.08
C ARG A 118 -8.70 1.61 12.80
N ALA A 119 -7.39 1.34 12.80
CA ALA A 119 -6.67 0.77 11.66
C ALA A 119 -7.31 -0.55 11.19
N GLN A 120 -7.59 -1.45 12.14
CA GLN A 120 -8.25 -2.71 11.86
C GLN A 120 -9.67 -2.50 11.28
N ALA A 121 -10.45 -1.59 11.87
CA ALA A 121 -11.79 -1.27 11.39
C ALA A 121 -11.80 -0.63 9.99
N LEU A 122 -10.69 -0.02 9.56
CA LEU A 122 -10.49 0.55 8.23
C LEU A 122 -10.01 -0.48 7.19
N GLY A 123 -9.74 -1.72 7.61
CA GLY A 123 -9.19 -2.76 6.74
C GLY A 123 -7.72 -2.51 6.36
N LEU A 124 -6.95 -1.82 7.22
CA LEU A 124 -5.50 -1.74 7.04
C LEU A 124 -4.87 -3.06 7.43
N ASP A 125 -3.89 -3.50 6.64
CA ASP A 125 -3.09 -4.69 6.90
C ASP A 125 -1.84 -4.37 7.71
N VAL A 126 -1.29 -3.17 7.49
CA VAL A 126 -0.01 -2.73 8.03
C VAL A 126 -0.12 -1.28 8.47
N ILE A 127 0.37 -0.98 9.67
CA ILE A 127 0.58 0.40 10.10
C ILE A 127 1.98 0.62 10.67
N ALA A 128 2.41 1.88 10.74
CA ALA A 128 3.49 2.29 11.62
C ALA A 128 2.98 3.45 12.49
N ILE A 129 3.14 3.33 13.81
CA ILE A 129 2.98 4.47 14.70
C ILE A 129 4.30 5.23 14.69
N THR A 130 4.26 6.51 14.31
CA THR A 130 5.44 7.34 14.04
C THR A 130 5.38 8.64 14.83
N ASP A 131 5.06 8.55 16.13
CA ASP A 131 5.00 9.73 17.00
C ASP A 131 6.28 10.58 16.91
N HIS A 132 6.12 11.90 16.94
CA HIS A 132 7.22 12.83 16.73
C HIS A 132 8.38 12.63 17.72
N ASN A 133 9.53 12.22 17.18
CA ASN A 133 10.79 11.99 17.90
C ASN A 133 10.66 10.99 19.07
N GLN A 134 9.66 10.12 19.02
CA GLN A 134 9.36 9.13 20.04
C GLN A 134 9.13 7.78 19.38
N HIS A 135 9.58 6.72 20.05
CA HIS A 135 9.44 5.35 19.54
C HIS A 135 8.45 4.52 20.39
N GLY A 136 8.06 5.04 21.57
CA GLY A 136 7.27 4.31 22.56
C GLY A 136 5.87 3.90 22.07
N GLY A 137 5.18 4.77 21.34
CA GLY A 137 3.84 4.48 20.81
C GLY A 137 3.81 3.27 19.88
N SER A 138 4.83 3.10 19.04
CA SER A 138 4.93 1.91 18.18
C SER A 138 5.17 0.62 18.95
N LEU A 139 5.98 0.66 20.02
CA LEU A 139 6.25 -0.51 20.85
C LEU A 139 5.00 -0.92 21.64
N GLU A 140 4.25 0.05 22.15
CA GLU A 140 2.95 -0.17 22.78
C GLU A 140 1.95 -0.77 21.79
N ALA A 141 1.93 -0.29 20.54
CA ALA A 141 1.02 -0.77 19.50
C ALA A 141 1.29 -2.24 19.14
N ILE A 142 2.57 -2.61 18.97
CA ILE A 142 3.00 -3.98 18.71
C ILE A 142 2.58 -4.91 19.86
N ASP A 143 2.85 -4.51 21.10
CA ASP A 143 2.48 -5.29 22.29
C ASP A 143 0.96 -5.45 22.42
N TYR A 144 0.20 -4.38 22.20
CA TYR A 144 -1.26 -4.39 22.22
C TYR A 144 -1.83 -5.33 21.14
N ALA A 145 -1.40 -5.21 19.89
CA ALA A 145 -1.88 -6.04 18.79
C ALA A 145 -1.58 -7.53 19.02
N ALA A 146 -0.39 -7.85 19.54
CA ALA A 146 -0.01 -9.22 19.90
C ALA A 146 -0.88 -9.78 21.02
N LYS A 147 -1.12 -9.01 22.10
CA LYS A 147 -1.98 -9.42 23.22
C LYS A 147 -3.44 -9.60 22.82
N ALA A 148 -3.93 -8.76 21.93
CA ALA A 148 -5.30 -8.83 21.41
C ALA A 148 -5.47 -9.86 20.27
N GLY A 149 -4.38 -10.48 19.78
CA GLY A 149 -4.42 -11.46 18.70
C GLY A 149 -4.88 -10.86 17.37
N LEU A 150 -4.56 -9.59 17.11
CA LEU A 150 -4.97 -8.91 15.89
C LEU A 150 -4.09 -9.34 14.71
N PRO A 151 -4.66 -9.48 13.49
CA PRO A 151 -3.88 -9.82 12.29
C PRO A 151 -3.11 -8.62 11.69
N LEU A 152 -3.14 -7.47 12.36
CA LEU A 152 -2.53 -6.22 11.91
C LEU A 152 -1.01 -6.28 12.11
N LEU A 153 -0.24 -6.06 11.03
CA LEU A 153 1.21 -5.89 11.11
C LEU A 153 1.52 -4.47 11.57
N ILE A 154 2.46 -4.32 12.50
CA ILE A 154 2.83 -3.01 13.04
C ILE A 154 4.34 -2.87 13.01
N PHE A 155 4.82 -1.85 12.30
CA PHE A 155 6.23 -1.48 12.32
C PHE A 155 6.57 -0.69 13.58
N ARG A 156 7.81 -0.89 14.03
CA ARG A 156 8.56 0.11 14.80
C ARG A 156 8.66 1.38 13.97
N GLY A 157 8.28 2.52 14.54
CA GLY A 157 8.17 3.78 13.81
C GLY A 157 8.51 4.99 14.68
N GLU A 158 9.10 5.99 14.04
CA GLU A 158 9.37 7.31 14.61
C GLU A 158 9.37 8.32 13.47
N GLU A 159 8.69 9.45 13.63
CA GLU A 159 8.89 10.60 12.73
C GLU A 159 9.87 11.57 13.38
N ILE A 160 11.04 11.70 12.80
CA ILE A 160 12.00 12.72 13.16
C ILE A 160 11.56 14.01 12.49
N SER A 161 10.79 14.81 13.22
CA SER A 161 10.40 16.15 12.77
C SER A 161 11.64 17.06 12.80
N SER A 162 11.70 18.16 12.07
CA SER A 162 12.72 19.20 12.25
C SER A 162 12.20 20.50 11.65
N SER A 163 12.85 21.63 11.87
CA SER A 163 12.47 22.88 11.20
C SER A 163 12.73 22.89 9.68
N SER A 164 13.42 21.90 9.12
CA SER A 164 13.83 21.86 7.70
C SER A 164 13.33 20.63 6.94
N TRP A 165 12.87 19.59 7.60
CA TRP A 165 12.46 18.33 6.99
C TRP A 165 11.81 17.44 8.05
N HIS A 166 10.94 16.54 7.63
CA HIS A 166 10.44 15.46 8.46
C HIS A 166 10.84 14.12 7.83
N LEU A 167 11.28 13.16 8.63
CA LEU A 167 11.76 11.86 8.17
C LEU A 167 11.08 10.74 8.95
N LEU A 168 10.44 9.82 8.26
CA LEU A 168 9.92 8.59 8.85
C LEU A 168 11.06 7.57 8.95
N ALA A 169 11.33 7.09 10.15
CA ALA A 169 12.20 5.96 10.41
C ALA A 169 11.35 4.72 10.66
N ILE A 170 11.32 3.81 9.69
CA ILE A 170 10.49 2.60 9.72
C ILE A 170 11.37 1.37 9.95
N GLY A 171 11.01 0.54 10.93
CA GLY A 171 11.71 -0.71 11.24
C GLY A 171 13.01 -0.55 12.05
N ALA A 172 13.39 0.67 12.44
CA ALA A 172 14.57 0.89 13.25
C ALA A 172 14.48 0.15 14.60
N SER A 173 15.56 -0.53 14.99
CA SER A 173 15.59 -1.32 16.23
C SER A 173 15.56 -0.49 17.51
N GLU A 174 15.95 0.78 17.44
CA GLU A 174 15.94 1.73 18.57
C GLU A 174 15.38 3.08 18.15
N ARG A 175 15.09 3.93 19.14
CA ARG A 175 14.74 5.34 18.90
C ARG A 175 15.91 6.06 18.21
N ILE A 176 15.62 6.81 17.17
CA ILE A 176 16.57 7.68 16.47
C ILE A 176 16.84 8.92 17.33
N GLY A 177 15.77 9.58 17.77
CA GLY A 177 15.83 10.75 18.61
C GLY A 177 16.28 12.02 17.87
N VAL A 178 16.84 12.95 18.62
CA VAL A 178 17.20 14.28 18.11
C VAL A 178 18.72 14.40 18.03
N GLY A 179 19.26 14.55 16.82
CA GLY A 179 20.69 14.66 16.56
C GLY A 179 21.22 16.09 16.44
N GLU A 180 22.55 16.24 16.41
CA GLU A 180 23.19 17.51 16.05
C GLU A 180 22.81 17.93 14.63
N GLY A 181 22.60 19.23 14.40
CA GLY A 181 22.25 19.74 13.08
C GLY A 181 20.83 19.38 12.61
N ARG A 182 19.99 18.71 13.44
CA ARG A 182 18.60 18.32 13.10
C ARG A 182 17.82 19.43 12.38
N ASN A 183 17.96 20.67 12.83
CA ASN A 183 17.22 21.83 12.30
C ASN A 183 17.87 22.49 11.06
N THR A 184 18.83 21.83 10.42
CA THR A 184 19.42 22.25 9.14
C THR A 184 19.07 21.24 8.05
N PRO A 185 19.06 21.66 6.76
CA PRO A 185 18.88 20.73 5.65
C PRO A 185 19.87 19.56 5.68
N GLU A 186 21.11 19.81 6.11
CA GLU A 186 22.18 18.81 6.18
C GLU A 186 22.01 17.83 7.35
N GLY A 187 21.15 18.13 8.33
CA GLY A 187 20.87 17.23 9.45
C GLY A 187 20.18 15.92 9.05
N ILE A 188 19.61 15.84 7.85
CA ILE A 188 18.93 14.63 7.37
C ILE A 188 19.91 13.48 7.10
N TYR A 189 21.12 13.78 6.61
CA TYR A 189 22.16 12.80 6.26
C TYR A 189 22.60 11.95 7.47
N PRO A 190 23.11 12.55 8.58
CA PRO A 190 23.47 11.76 9.77
C PRO A 190 22.26 11.09 10.43
N THR A 191 21.04 11.62 10.21
CA THR A 191 19.80 10.99 10.69
C THR A 191 19.52 9.71 9.89
N LEU A 192 19.64 9.74 8.56
CA LEU A 192 19.52 8.57 7.69
C LEU A 192 20.58 7.51 8.02
N GLU A 193 21.85 7.93 8.19
CA GLU A 193 22.92 7.02 8.61
C GLU A 193 22.57 6.29 9.92
N ARG A 194 22.00 7.00 10.90
CA ARG A 194 21.55 6.40 12.17
C ARG A 194 20.38 5.45 11.97
N VAL A 195 19.42 5.79 11.12
CA VAL A 195 18.28 4.92 10.76
C VAL A 195 18.80 3.60 10.17
N HIS A 196 19.68 3.68 9.17
CA HIS A 196 20.27 2.50 8.53
C HIS A 196 21.14 1.69 9.48
N ALA A 197 21.94 2.34 10.34
CA ALA A 197 22.76 1.67 11.35
C ALA A 197 21.92 0.87 12.37
N LEU A 198 20.64 1.21 12.53
CA LEU A 198 19.68 0.50 13.37
C LEU A 198 18.82 -0.51 12.60
N GLY A 199 19.09 -0.71 11.31
CA GLY A 199 18.35 -1.61 10.42
C GLY A 199 17.00 -1.06 9.96
N GLY A 200 16.74 0.23 10.18
CA GLY A 200 15.53 0.91 9.70
C GLY A 200 15.70 1.44 8.28
N HIS A 201 14.60 1.95 7.73
CA HIS A 201 14.54 2.63 6.44
C HIS A 201 13.98 4.05 6.63
N GLY A 202 14.57 5.02 5.93
CA GLY A 202 14.26 6.43 6.00
C GLY A 202 13.43 6.92 4.81
N PHE A 203 12.20 7.37 5.08
CA PHE A 203 11.32 7.95 4.06
C PHE A 203 11.11 9.44 4.34
N LEU A 204 11.34 10.29 3.34
CA LEU A 204 11.08 11.72 3.48
C LEU A 204 9.58 11.98 3.55
N ALA A 205 9.09 12.51 4.68
CA ALA A 205 7.68 12.81 4.87
C ALA A 205 7.29 14.08 4.10
N HIS A 206 6.08 14.05 3.51
CA HIS A 206 5.39 15.16 2.85
C HIS A 206 6.32 16.27 2.29
N PRO A 207 7.15 15.98 1.26
CA PRO A 207 8.26 16.83 0.82
C PRO A 207 7.87 18.23 0.34
N TYR A 208 6.58 18.44 0.05
CA TYR A 208 6.02 19.70 -0.42
C TYR A 208 5.16 20.42 0.62
N TRP A 209 5.12 19.97 1.88
CA TRP A 209 4.37 20.64 2.95
C TRP A 209 4.96 22.02 3.26
N LYS A 210 4.31 23.08 2.77
CA LYS A 210 4.79 24.46 2.95
C LYS A 210 4.00 25.21 4.02
N THR A 211 4.29 24.91 5.29
CA THR A 211 3.76 25.72 6.40
C THR A 211 4.71 26.87 6.72
N SER A 212 4.27 28.10 6.42
CA SER A 212 4.90 29.35 6.88
C SER A 212 6.44 29.47 6.75
N GLY A 213 7.07 28.74 5.81
CA GLY A 213 8.52 28.79 5.58
C GLY A 213 9.37 27.79 6.37
N THR A 214 8.76 26.83 7.08
CA THR A 214 9.45 25.80 7.90
C THR A 214 9.04 24.39 7.48
N HIS A 215 9.73 23.38 8.02
CA HIS A 215 9.43 21.94 7.91
C HIS A 215 9.54 21.31 6.50
N HIS A 216 10.14 22.03 5.54
CA HIS A 216 10.38 21.52 4.19
C HIS A 216 11.79 21.83 3.70
N LEU A 217 12.32 20.92 2.87
CA LEU A 217 13.56 21.15 2.18
C LEU A 217 13.35 22.21 1.09
N VAL A 218 14.29 23.14 0.97
CA VAL A 218 14.35 23.99 -0.23
C VAL A 218 14.66 23.10 -1.44
N SER A 219 14.16 23.47 -2.62
CA SER A 219 14.20 22.60 -3.80
C SER A 219 15.60 22.07 -4.14
N ALA A 220 16.65 22.89 -3.99
CA ALA A 220 18.02 22.48 -4.26
C ALA A 220 18.52 21.36 -3.32
N HIS A 221 18.18 21.42 -2.03
CA HIS A 221 18.54 20.36 -1.09
C HIS A 221 17.73 19.09 -1.31
N TYR A 222 16.44 19.21 -1.65
CA TYR A 222 15.64 18.04 -2.03
C TYR A 222 16.20 17.36 -3.29
N GLU A 223 16.64 18.14 -4.27
CA GLU A 223 17.32 17.63 -5.46
C GLU A 223 18.60 16.87 -5.11
N GLN A 224 19.47 17.46 -4.31
CA GLN A 224 20.69 16.80 -3.84
C GLN A 224 20.40 15.50 -3.09
N LEU A 225 19.37 15.48 -2.25
CA LEU A 225 18.98 14.31 -1.50
C LEU A 225 18.47 13.18 -2.42
N LEU A 226 17.60 13.49 -3.39
CA LEU A 226 17.20 12.51 -4.41
C LEU A 226 18.40 12.01 -5.24
N GLU A 227 19.36 12.88 -5.53
CA GLU A 227 20.54 12.53 -6.30
C GLU A 227 21.54 11.64 -5.53
N SER A 228 21.63 11.82 -4.21
CA SER A 228 22.50 11.03 -3.33
C SER A 228 22.11 9.55 -3.29
N GLY A 229 20.83 9.24 -3.47
CA GLY A 229 20.30 7.89 -3.34
C GLY A 229 20.23 7.38 -1.89
N GLU A 230 20.39 8.25 -0.89
CA GLU A 230 20.36 7.86 0.54
C GLU A 230 18.95 7.65 1.10
N LEU A 231 17.91 8.16 0.43
CA LEU A 231 16.53 7.92 0.83
C LEU A 231 16.07 6.54 0.38
N ASP A 232 15.44 5.81 1.30
CA ASP A 232 14.74 4.56 0.98
C ASP A 232 13.38 4.82 0.32
N GLY A 233 12.87 6.05 0.40
CA GLY A 233 11.73 6.50 -0.37
C GLY A 233 11.23 7.88 0.03
N ILE A 234 10.09 8.26 -0.55
CA ILE A 234 9.39 9.51 -0.24
C ILE A 234 7.92 9.24 0.02
N GLU A 235 7.30 10.04 0.87
CA GLU A 235 5.86 10.16 0.93
C GLU A 235 5.39 11.01 -0.26
N LEU A 236 4.94 10.33 -1.32
CA LEU A 236 4.45 10.96 -2.54
C LEU A 236 3.15 11.73 -2.27
N PHE A 237 2.26 11.13 -1.47
CA PHE A 237 1.04 11.77 -0.98
C PHE A 237 0.95 11.71 0.55
N GLY A 238 0.69 12.86 1.17
CA GLY A 238 0.52 12.99 2.63
C GLY A 238 -0.66 13.90 2.99
N ASP A 239 -0.87 14.16 4.28
CA ASP A 239 -1.83 15.16 4.76
C ASP A 239 -1.31 16.58 4.54
N VAL A 240 -1.39 17.02 3.29
CA VAL A 240 -1.03 18.35 2.85
C VAL A 240 -2.11 18.91 1.93
N ASP A 241 -2.00 20.19 1.58
CA ASP A 241 -2.87 20.78 0.58
C ASP A 241 -2.85 19.94 -0.71
N TRP A 242 -4.02 19.78 -1.33
CA TRP A 242 -4.16 19.06 -2.61
C TRP A 242 -3.12 19.50 -3.65
N SER A 243 -2.82 20.80 -3.70
CA SER A 243 -1.85 21.35 -4.65
C SER A 243 -0.40 20.93 -4.36
N ASP A 244 -0.05 20.63 -3.11
CA ASP A 244 1.28 20.15 -2.72
C ASP A 244 1.45 18.67 -3.08
N ASN A 245 0.42 17.85 -2.88
CA ASN A 245 0.39 16.47 -3.41
C ASN A 245 0.54 16.44 -4.93
N LEU A 246 -0.10 17.36 -5.67
CA LEU A 246 0.08 17.47 -7.13
C LEU A 246 1.49 17.92 -7.53
N ARG A 247 2.14 18.80 -6.76
CA ARG A 247 3.54 19.18 -7.01
C ARG A 247 4.50 18.03 -6.75
N SER A 248 4.25 17.26 -5.69
CA SER A 248 4.99 16.03 -5.37
C SER A 248 4.92 15.03 -6.52
N LEU A 249 3.70 14.74 -7.01
CA LEU A 249 3.48 13.88 -8.17
C LEU A 249 4.15 14.42 -9.44
N ALA A 250 3.97 15.70 -9.75
CA ALA A 250 4.57 16.31 -10.93
C ALA A 250 6.10 16.24 -10.90
N ARG A 251 6.71 16.44 -9.72
CA ARG A 251 8.16 16.30 -9.55
C ARG A 251 8.61 14.86 -9.73
N TYR A 252 7.94 13.91 -9.08
CA TYR A 252 8.25 12.49 -9.20
C TYR A 252 8.21 12.02 -10.67
N LEU A 253 7.19 12.44 -11.42
CA LEU A 253 7.05 12.10 -12.84
C LEU A 253 8.14 12.75 -13.71
N ALA A 254 8.65 13.91 -13.31
CA ALA A 254 9.75 14.59 -14.01
C ALA A 254 11.13 13.93 -13.78
N LEU A 255 11.27 13.07 -12.76
CA LEU A 255 12.50 12.30 -12.56
C LEU A 255 12.65 11.24 -13.64
N ASP A 256 13.92 10.94 -13.98
CA ASP A 256 14.28 9.76 -14.75
C ASP A 256 13.64 8.52 -14.09
N PRO A 257 12.86 7.70 -14.82
CA PRO A 257 12.23 6.50 -14.28
C PRO A 257 13.20 5.58 -13.52
N SER A 258 14.45 5.47 -13.96
CA SER A 258 15.47 4.65 -13.30
C SER A 258 15.93 5.20 -11.95
N ARG A 259 15.76 6.51 -11.73
CA ARG A 259 16.19 7.25 -10.53
C ARG A 259 15.04 7.59 -9.57
N ARG A 260 13.80 7.24 -9.94
CA ARG A 260 12.64 7.48 -9.07
C ARG A 260 12.79 6.72 -7.75
N PRO A 261 12.68 7.37 -6.58
CA PRO A 261 12.72 6.66 -5.31
C PRO A 261 11.47 5.78 -5.15
N PRO A 262 11.50 4.79 -4.25
CA PRO A 262 10.28 4.18 -3.74
C PRO A 262 9.30 5.23 -3.20
N ILE A 263 8.01 4.90 -3.24
CA ILE A 263 6.93 5.83 -2.91
C ILE A 263 6.03 5.27 -1.83
N LEU A 264 5.56 6.17 -0.97
CA LEU A 264 4.50 5.93 0.00
C LEU A 264 3.36 6.93 -0.24
N ALA A 265 2.17 6.55 0.20
CA ALA A 265 1.14 7.49 0.61
C ALA A 265 0.69 7.13 2.02
N ASN A 266 0.64 8.11 2.91
CA ASN A 266 0.26 7.90 4.30
C ASN A 266 -0.69 8.99 4.77
N SER A 267 -1.43 8.71 5.84
CA SER A 267 -2.44 9.63 6.32
C SER A 267 -1.90 10.77 7.17
N ASP A 268 -0.71 10.64 7.77
CA ASP A 268 -0.18 11.59 8.77
C ASP A 268 -1.24 11.92 9.84
N THR A 269 -1.93 10.87 10.28
CA THR A 269 -3.19 11.05 10.98
C THR A 269 -2.97 11.31 12.48
N HIS A 270 -3.58 12.37 12.98
CA HIS A 270 -3.49 12.77 14.38
C HIS A 270 -4.74 12.41 15.20
N ALA A 271 -5.75 11.77 14.59
CA ALA A 271 -6.96 11.32 15.27
C ALA A 271 -7.73 10.29 14.44
N VAL A 272 -8.52 9.44 15.09
CA VAL A 272 -9.34 8.40 14.41
C VAL A 272 -10.34 8.95 13.37
N GLY A 273 -10.73 10.22 13.52
CA GLY A 273 -11.66 10.95 12.64
C GLY A 273 -10.99 11.98 11.72
N HIS A 274 -9.67 11.96 11.61
CA HIS A 274 -8.90 12.82 10.71
C HIS A 274 -8.79 12.18 9.31
N THR A 275 -7.60 12.19 8.72
CA THR A 275 -7.22 11.58 7.44
C THR A 275 -7.08 10.06 7.45
N PHE A 276 -7.30 9.38 8.59
CA PHE A 276 -6.98 7.96 8.74
C PHE A 276 -7.70 7.08 7.70
N GLY A 277 -6.93 6.39 6.85
CA GLY A 277 -7.44 5.55 5.77
C GLY A 277 -7.83 6.30 4.49
N GLN A 278 -7.70 7.63 4.43
CA GLN A 278 -7.94 8.43 3.22
C GLN A 278 -6.72 8.46 2.29
N LEU A 279 -5.53 8.23 2.84
CA LEU A 279 -4.29 8.02 2.11
C LEU A 279 -3.67 6.72 2.62
N TYR A 280 -3.13 5.92 1.70
CA TYR A 280 -2.52 4.63 2.03
C TYR A 280 -1.61 4.17 0.89
N THR A 281 -0.67 3.30 1.21
CA THR A 281 0.18 2.63 0.24
C THR A 281 -0.35 1.22 0.01
N LEU A 282 -0.62 0.85 -1.24
CA LEU A 282 -0.89 -0.55 -1.59
C LEU A 282 0.45 -1.22 -1.95
N VAL A 283 0.82 -2.26 -1.20
CA VAL A 283 2.12 -2.94 -1.31
C VAL A 283 1.91 -4.40 -1.69
N TRP A 284 2.67 -4.90 -2.67
CA TRP A 284 2.64 -6.31 -3.08
C TRP A 284 3.80 -7.07 -2.47
N ALA A 285 3.58 -7.60 -1.27
CA ALA A 285 4.58 -8.35 -0.51
C ALA A 285 4.58 -9.84 -0.90
N ARG A 286 5.72 -10.53 -0.79
CA ARG A 286 5.80 -11.98 -1.04
C ARG A 286 5.09 -12.80 0.04
N GLU A 287 4.99 -12.26 1.24
CA GLU A 287 4.33 -12.88 2.40
C GLU A 287 3.84 -11.80 3.38
N ARG A 288 3.04 -12.19 4.37
CA ARG A 288 2.51 -11.28 5.40
C ARG A 288 3.53 -11.12 6.54
N SER A 289 4.58 -10.35 6.31
CA SER A 289 5.58 -9.95 7.30
C SER A 289 6.01 -8.50 7.11
N CYS A 290 6.47 -7.84 8.18
CA CYS A 290 6.99 -6.47 8.10
C CYS A 290 8.21 -6.40 7.16
N GLU A 291 9.07 -7.42 7.19
CA GLU A 291 10.25 -7.55 6.36
C GLU A 291 9.88 -7.61 4.87
N ALA A 292 8.92 -8.48 4.49
CA ALA A 292 8.49 -8.61 3.09
C ALA A 292 7.74 -7.38 2.57
N VAL A 293 7.03 -6.65 3.44
CA VAL A 293 6.41 -5.36 3.09
C VAL A 293 7.46 -4.32 2.77
N LEU A 294 8.50 -4.21 3.60
CA LEU A 294 9.56 -3.24 3.41
C LEU A 294 10.42 -3.56 2.18
N GLU A 295 10.75 -4.84 1.97
CA GLU A 295 11.39 -5.33 0.75
C GLU A 295 10.58 -4.93 -0.49
N ALA A 296 9.27 -5.21 -0.50
CA ALA A 296 8.39 -4.86 -1.62
C ALA A 296 8.34 -3.34 -1.88
N ILE A 297 8.33 -2.50 -0.84
CA ILE A 297 8.41 -1.05 -1.01
C ILE A 297 9.73 -0.66 -1.69
N THR A 298 10.87 -1.13 -1.17
CA THR A 298 12.19 -0.79 -1.72
C THR A 298 12.41 -1.30 -3.15
N GLU A 299 11.84 -2.46 -3.48
CA GLU A 299 11.79 -3.03 -4.84
C GLU A 299 10.76 -2.33 -5.76
N LYS A 300 10.03 -1.33 -5.25
CA LYS A 300 9.02 -0.54 -5.96
C LYS A 300 7.77 -1.33 -6.37
N PHE A 301 7.44 -2.39 -5.63
CA PHE A 301 6.15 -3.09 -5.65
C PHE A 301 5.10 -2.38 -4.79
N ALA A 302 4.97 -1.06 -4.98
CA ALA A 302 4.08 -0.22 -4.21
C ALA A 302 3.40 0.85 -5.08
N VAL A 303 2.17 1.21 -4.71
CA VAL A 303 1.39 2.30 -5.28
C VAL A 303 0.93 3.22 -4.16
N ALA A 304 1.19 4.52 -4.33
CA ALA A 304 0.69 5.56 -3.47
C ALA A 304 -0.77 5.86 -3.83
N CYS A 305 -1.70 5.73 -2.88
CA CYS A 305 -3.12 5.97 -3.09
C CYS A 305 -3.62 7.14 -2.22
N MET A 306 -4.39 8.03 -2.83
CA MET A 306 -5.22 9.02 -2.13
C MET A 306 -6.59 9.13 -2.80
N PHE A 307 -7.54 9.81 -2.16
CA PHE A 307 -8.79 10.17 -2.81
C PHE A 307 -8.78 11.63 -3.27
N THR A 308 -9.36 11.89 -4.44
CA THR A 308 -9.60 13.25 -4.93
C THR A 308 -10.60 13.99 -4.02
N PRO A 309 -10.71 15.32 -4.13
CA PRO A 309 -11.79 16.06 -3.45
C PRO A 309 -13.21 15.60 -3.86
N SER A 310 -13.37 14.95 -5.02
CA SER A 310 -14.62 14.33 -5.48
C SER A 310 -14.86 12.92 -4.91
N GLY A 311 -13.90 12.36 -4.18
CA GLY A 311 -13.97 11.01 -3.60
C GLY A 311 -13.56 9.89 -4.55
N GLU A 312 -12.88 10.19 -5.65
CA GLU A 312 -12.38 9.20 -6.61
C GLU A 312 -10.96 8.74 -6.22
N LEU A 313 -10.64 7.47 -6.41
CA LEU A 313 -9.30 6.96 -6.15
C LEU A 313 -8.29 7.57 -7.14
N LEU A 314 -7.19 8.10 -6.60
CA LEU A 314 -6.02 8.52 -7.35
C LEU A 314 -4.81 7.67 -6.93
N PRO A 315 -4.50 6.57 -7.66
CA PRO A 315 -3.27 5.82 -7.49
C PRO A 315 -2.12 6.43 -8.31
N ALA A 316 -0.90 6.39 -7.78
CA ALA A 316 0.32 6.78 -8.48
C ALA A 316 1.45 5.78 -8.23
N GLY A 317 2.17 5.40 -9.29
CA GLY A 317 3.23 4.41 -9.25
C GLY A 317 3.51 3.80 -10.64
N PRO A 318 4.21 2.66 -10.70
CA PRO A 318 4.37 1.87 -11.93
C PRO A 318 3.01 1.51 -12.55
N PHE A 319 2.91 1.62 -13.87
CA PHE A 319 1.62 1.47 -14.58
C PHE A 319 0.90 0.14 -14.30
N GLU A 320 1.61 -0.99 -14.33
CA GLU A 320 1.00 -2.31 -14.07
C GLU A 320 0.37 -2.39 -12.67
N LEU A 321 1.04 -1.82 -11.65
CA LEU A 321 0.52 -1.78 -10.29
C LEU A 321 -0.66 -0.79 -10.14
N VAL A 322 -0.61 0.34 -10.84
CA VAL A 322 -1.70 1.33 -10.87
C VAL A 322 -2.97 0.72 -11.47
N ASP A 323 -2.83 -0.03 -12.57
CA ASP A 323 -3.92 -0.74 -13.24
C ASP A 323 -4.54 -1.79 -12.30
N LEU A 324 -3.68 -2.57 -11.62
CA LEU A 324 -4.13 -3.55 -10.62
C LEU A 324 -4.79 -2.89 -9.40
N ALA A 325 -4.30 -1.73 -8.94
CA ALA A 325 -4.92 -0.98 -7.85
C ALA A 325 -6.35 -0.55 -8.20
N PHE A 326 -6.59 -0.06 -9.42
CA PHE A 326 -7.94 0.25 -9.90
C PHE A 326 -8.83 -0.99 -9.96
N PHE A 327 -8.30 -2.12 -10.43
CA PHE A 327 -9.02 -3.39 -10.44
C PHE A 327 -9.45 -3.81 -9.03
N LEU A 328 -8.54 -3.80 -8.04
CA LEU A 328 -8.85 -4.18 -6.66
C LEU A 328 -9.88 -3.24 -6.03
N HIS A 329 -9.75 -1.93 -6.28
CA HIS A 329 -10.71 -0.92 -5.80
C HIS A 329 -12.11 -1.11 -6.37
N THR A 330 -12.22 -1.30 -7.70
CA THR A 330 -13.50 -1.45 -8.40
C THR A 330 -14.22 -2.73 -8.00
N ASN A 331 -13.47 -3.81 -7.78
CA ASN A 331 -14.02 -5.14 -7.56
C ASN A 331 -14.11 -5.52 -6.06
N ARG A 332 -13.95 -4.51 -5.18
CA ARG A 332 -14.11 -4.58 -3.72
C ARG A 332 -13.42 -5.79 -3.11
N VAL A 333 -12.09 -5.75 -3.09
CA VAL A 333 -11.39 -6.35 -1.96
C VAL A 333 -11.77 -5.51 -0.72
N PRO A 334 -12.43 -6.09 0.30
CA PRO A 334 -12.68 -5.38 1.55
C PRO A 334 -11.40 -4.89 2.21
#